data_AF-A0A178ZJG2-F1
#
_entry.id   AF-A0A178ZJG2-F1
#
_cell.length_a   1.000
_cell.length_b   1.000
_cell.length_c   1.000
_cell.angle_alpha   90.00
_cell.angle_beta   90.00
_cell.angle_gamma   90.00
#
_symmetry.space_group_name_H-M   'P 1'
#
loop_
_entity.id
_entity.type
_entity.pdbx_description
1 polymer ?
#
loop_
_entity_poly.entity_id
_entity_poly.type
_entity_poly.pdbx_seq_one_letter_code
_entity_poly.pdbx_strand_id
1 'polypeptide(L)'
;MDIWGDRHKASGFFVNDLLKIDKEAALLVECKDVDDELDILASLLRQQRQVLGDLDATLRDFKNMSQSDQFDLYNKVGEQQRLVVLDISDLGRVARQARSVNDNLTQVLVLKQKHANVVEGEAQRKQAEEAVRQRQTIMVFTVVTIVFLPLSFLSSFFAIDII
;
A
#
# COMPACT_ATOMS: atom_id res chain seq x y z
N MET A 1 -19.44 -34.19 1.88
CA MET A 1 -19.21 -33.81 0.48
C MET A 1 -19.38 -32.30 0.44
N ASP A 2 -18.28 -31.53 0.34
CA ASP A 2 -18.25 -30.11 -0.11
C ASP A 2 -16.81 -29.52 -0.11
N ILE A 3 -15.81 -30.36 -0.39
CA ILE A 3 -14.38 -29.99 -0.43
C ILE A 3 -14.07 -29.04 -1.60
N TRP A 4 -14.98 -28.94 -2.58
CA TRP A 4 -14.87 -28.05 -3.74
C TRP A 4 -15.35 -26.61 -3.46
N GLY A 5 -16.25 -26.40 -2.49
CA GLY A 5 -16.75 -25.06 -2.13
C GLY A 5 -15.72 -24.21 -1.37
N ASP A 6 -14.92 -24.84 -0.50
CA ASP A 6 -13.93 -24.14 0.33
C ASP A 6 -12.70 -23.68 -0.47
N ARG A 7 -12.27 -24.44 -1.49
CA ARG A 7 -11.14 -24.03 -2.34
C ARG A 7 -11.45 -22.79 -3.17
N HIS A 8 -12.67 -22.68 -3.69
CA HIS A 8 -13.10 -21.48 -4.42
C HIS A 8 -13.26 -20.28 -3.49
N LYS A 9 -13.79 -20.47 -2.26
CA LYS A 9 -13.81 -19.40 -1.25
C LYS A 9 -12.42 -18.91 -0.89
N ALA A 10 -11.48 -19.81 -0.58
CA ALA A 10 -10.11 -19.44 -0.23
C ALA A 10 -9.40 -18.68 -1.37
N SER A 11 -9.61 -19.11 -2.62
CA SER A 11 -9.08 -18.38 -3.79
C SER A 11 -9.70 -16.98 -3.95
N GLY A 12 -11.00 -16.84 -3.70
CA GLY A 12 -11.69 -15.55 -3.74
C GLY A 12 -11.22 -14.60 -2.63
N PHE A 13 -10.94 -15.12 -1.44
CA PHE A 13 -10.36 -14.33 -0.35
C PHE A 13 -8.95 -13.83 -0.66
N PHE A 14 -8.07 -14.72 -1.16
CA PHE A 14 -6.70 -14.34 -1.53
C PHE A 14 -6.69 -13.28 -2.65
N VAL A 15 -7.49 -13.47 -3.70
CA VAL A 15 -7.59 -12.51 -4.82
C VAL A 15 -8.13 -11.15 -4.34
N ASN A 16 -9.08 -11.15 -3.41
CA ASN A 16 -9.66 -9.91 -2.89
C ASN A 16 -8.67 -9.17 -1.97
N ASP A 17 -7.89 -9.87 -1.15
CA ASP A 17 -6.85 -9.24 -0.33
C ASP A 17 -5.66 -8.76 -1.17
N LEU A 18 -5.27 -9.48 -2.22
CA LEU A 18 -4.27 -9.00 -3.18
C LEU A 18 -4.76 -7.74 -3.91
N LEU A 19 -6.01 -7.72 -4.39
CA LEU A 19 -6.63 -6.55 -5.00
C LEU A 19 -6.70 -5.35 -4.04
N LYS A 20 -6.87 -5.57 -2.73
CA LYS A 20 -6.82 -4.50 -1.74
C LYS A 20 -5.40 -3.95 -1.60
N ILE A 21 -4.37 -4.81 -1.57
CA ILE A 21 -2.98 -4.38 -1.51
C ILE A 21 -2.62 -3.58 -2.77
N ASP A 22 -3.02 -4.03 -3.95
CA ASP A 22 -2.76 -3.31 -5.21
C ASP A 22 -3.46 -1.94 -5.25
N LYS A 23 -4.71 -1.86 -4.75
CA LYS A 23 -5.43 -0.58 -4.62
C LYS A 23 -4.77 0.35 -3.62
N GLU A 24 -4.34 -0.17 -2.47
CA GLU A 24 -3.65 0.61 -1.44
C GLU A 24 -2.27 1.09 -1.91
N ALA A 25 -1.56 0.27 -2.69
CA ALA A 25 -0.31 0.66 -3.34
C ALA A 25 -0.53 1.73 -4.42
N ALA A 26 -1.59 1.63 -5.21
CA ALA A 26 -1.96 2.66 -6.19
C ALA A 26 -2.29 4.00 -5.50
N LEU A 27 -3.05 3.97 -4.40
CA LEU A 27 -3.33 5.14 -3.57
C LEU A 27 -2.04 5.76 -2.99
N LEU A 28 -1.06 4.93 -2.61
CA LEU A 28 0.23 5.42 -2.14
C LEU A 28 1.01 6.15 -3.25
N VAL A 29 1.01 5.61 -4.47
CA VAL A 29 1.62 6.26 -5.63
C VAL A 29 0.94 7.60 -5.90
N GLU A 30 -0.39 7.64 -5.90
CA GLU A 30 -1.16 8.88 -6.09
C GLU A 30 -0.87 9.91 -4.99
N CYS A 31 -0.77 9.47 -3.73
CA CYS A 31 -0.42 10.38 -2.61
C CYS A 31 1.00 10.95 -2.75
N LYS A 32 1.92 10.15 -3.30
CA LYS A 32 3.29 10.59 -3.58
C LYS A 32 3.34 11.58 -4.75
N ASP A 33 2.58 11.33 -5.81
CA ASP A 33 2.47 12.27 -6.94
C ASP A 33 1.92 13.62 -6.48
N VAL A 34 0.93 13.64 -5.58
CA VAL A 34 0.42 14.89 -4.97
C VAL A 34 1.48 15.61 -4.14
N ASP A 35 2.35 14.89 -3.41
CA ASP A 35 3.45 15.52 -2.66
C ASP A 35 4.46 16.18 -3.61
N ASP A 36 4.81 15.50 -4.71
CA ASP A 36 5.71 16.03 -5.74
C ASP A 36 5.10 17.26 -6.44
N GLU A 37 3.80 17.23 -6.78
CA GLU A 37 3.07 18.37 -7.36
C GLU A 37 3.03 19.58 -6.42
N LEU A 38 2.84 19.36 -5.12
CA LEU A 38 2.86 20.43 -4.11
C LEU A 38 4.25 21.06 -3.98
N ASP A 39 5.32 20.28 -4.06
CA ASP A 39 6.68 20.81 -4.05
C ASP A 39 7.00 21.61 -5.34
N ILE A 40 6.45 21.20 -6.50
CA ILE A 40 6.52 21.98 -7.75
C ILE A 40 5.78 23.32 -7.60
N LEU A 41 4.54 23.31 -7.11
CA LEU A 41 3.76 24.52 -6.85
C LEU A 41 4.47 25.47 -5.87
N ALA A 42 5.12 24.93 -4.85
CA ALA A 42 5.89 25.72 -3.89
C ALA A 42 7.10 26.38 -4.56
N SER A 43 7.77 25.69 -5.49
CA SER A 43 8.84 26.27 -6.30
C SER A 43 8.34 27.42 -7.17
N LEU A 44 7.20 27.22 -7.83
CA LEU A 44 6.60 28.23 -8.72
C LEU A 44 6.16 29.49 -7.97
N LEU A 45 5.53 29.36 -6.80
CA LEU A 45 5.16 30.51 -5.97
C LEU A 45 6.39 31.28 -5.46
N ARG A 46 7.50 30.59 -5.14
CA ARG A 46 8.75 31.27 -4.78
C ARG A 46 9.31 32.08 -5.94
N GLN A 47 9.25 31.55 -7.16
CA GLN A 47 9.65 32.26 -8.38
C GLN A 47 8.76 33.48 -8.63
N GLN A 48 7.43 33.33 -8.51
CA GLN A 48 6.49 34.45 -8.65
C GLN A 48 6.76 35.57 -7.63
N ARG A 49 7.07 35.20 -6.38
CA ARG A 49 7.47 36.17 -5.34
C ARG A 49 8.74 36.92 -5.72
N GLN A 50 9.73 36.24 -6.31
CA GLN A 50 10.96 36.88 -6.76
C GLN A 50 10.69 37.86 -7.90
N VAL A 51 9.91 37.45 -8.91
CA VAL A 51 9.54 38.33 -10.03
C VAL A 51 8.76 39.56 -9.57
N LEU A 52 7.83 39.41 -8.61
CA LEU A 52 7.12 40.55 -8.02
C LEU A 52 8.05 41.49 -7.25
N GLY A 53 9.05 40.94 -6.54
CA GLY A 53 10.08 41.73 -5.88
C GLY A 53 10.95 42.52 -6.88
N ASP A 54 11.36 41.88 -7.98
CA ASP A 54 12.14 42.51 -9.05
C ASP A 54 11.32 43.59 -9.78
N LEU A 55 10.01 43.37 -9.95
CA LEU A 55 9.09 44.35 -10.49
C LEU A 55 8.91 45.56 -9.56
N ASP A 56 8.78 45.36 -8.24
CA ASP A 56 8.72 46.48 -7.29
C ASP A 56 10.03 47.29 -7.30
N ALA A 57 11.19 46.61 -7.35
CA ALA A 57 12.49 47.28 -7.41
C ALA A 57 12.64 48.13 -8.67
N THR A 58 12.30 47.58 -9.84
CA THR A 58 12.36 48.32 -11.12
C THR A 58 11.35 49.47 -11.19
N LEU A 59 10.15 49.32 -10.61
CA LEU A 59 9.17 50.40 -10.52
C LEU A 59 9.63 51.54 -9.60
N ARG A 60 10.33 51.23 -8.50
CA ARG A 60 10.95 52.25 -7.62
C ARG A 60 12.03 53.05 -8.34
N ASP A 61 12.80 52.41 -9.23
CA ASP A 61 13.85 53.06 -10.01
C ASP A 61 13.30 53.97 -11.12
N PHE A 62 12.14 53.61 -11.71
CA PHE A 62 11.41 54.43 -12.69
C PHE A 62 10.63 55.59 -12.03
N LYS A 63 11.33 56.50 -11.34
CA LYS A 63 10.74 57.63 -10.60
C LYS A 63 10.25 58.80 -11.49
N ASN A 64 10.17 58.63 -12.81
CA ASN A 64 9.84 59.68 -13.79
C ASN A 64 8.44 59.56 -14.44
N MET A 65 7.54 58.74 -13.89
CA MET A 65 6.19 58.51 -14.44
C MET A 65 5.12 59.36 -13.71
N SER A 66 4.00 59.64 -14.37
CA SER A 66 2.87 60.43 -13.85
C SER A 66 2.34 59.90 -12.50
N GLN A 67 2.14 60.78 -11.50
CA GLN A 67 1.83 60.40 -10.12
C GLN A 67 0.55 59.56 -9.93
N SER A 68 -0.46 59.73 -10.79
CA SER A 68 -1.76 59.06 -10.64
C SER A 68 -1.70 57.57 -11.00
N ASP A 69 -1.07 57.23 -12.13
CA ASP A 69 -0.97 55.85 -12.61
C ASP A 69 0.03 55.03 -11.78
N GLN A 70 1.04 55.71 -11.23
CA GLN A 70 2.07 55.08 -10.40
C GLN A 70 1.49 54.59 -9.06
N PHE A 71 0.57 55.34 -8.44
CA PHE A 71 -0.04 54.97 -7.17
C PHE A 71 -0.93 53.71 -7.27
N ASP A 72 -1.72 53.60 -8.34
CA ASP A 72 -2.58 52.43 -8.58
C ASP A 72 -1.76 51.18 -8.91
N LEU A 73 -0.66 51.31 -9.68
CA LEU A 73 0.25 50.20 -9.94
C LEU A 73 0.95 49.72 -8.66
N TYR A 74 1.39 50.66 -7.82
CA TYR A 74 2.08 50.35 -6.57
C TYR A 74 1.19 49.58 -5.59
N ASN A 75 -0.06 50.02 -5.45
CA ASN A 75 -1.04 49.34 -4.60
C ASN A 75 -1.37 47.93 -5.13
N LYS A 76 -1.50 47.75 -6.46
CA LYS A 76 -1.73 46.43 -7.06
C LYS A 76 -0.57 45.47 -6.86
N VAL A 77 0.68 45.92 -7.04
CA VAL A 77 1.87 45.09 -6.84
C VAL A 77 2.00 44.69 -5.36
N GLY A 78 1.78 45.63 -4.44
CA GLY A 78 1.77 45.35 -3.01
C GLY A 78 0.70 44.33 -2.59
N GLU A 79 -0.51 44.44 -3.15
CA GLU A 79 -1.59 43.48 -2.87
C GLU A 79 -1.28 42.10 -3.45
N GLN A 80 -0.77 42.02 -4.69
CA GLN A 80 -0.35 40.74 -5.27
C GLN A 80 0.78 40.08 -4.47
N GLN A 81 1.74 40.85 -3.98
CA GLN A 81 2.81 40.33 -3.15
C GLN A 81 2.27 39.78 -1.82
N ARG A 82 1.27 40.43 -1.23
CA ARG A 82 0.60 39.95 -0.02
C ARG A 82 -0.18 38.65 -0.27
N LEU A 83 -0.91 38.57 -1.38
CA LEU A 83 -1.63 37.35 -1.78
C LEU A 83 -0.67 36.18 -2.00
N VAL A 84 0.44 36.39 -2.73
CA VAL A 84 1.46 35.34 -2.94
C VAL A 84 2.08 34.87 -1.62
N VAL A 85 2.27 35.76 -0.64
CA VAL A 85 2.77 35.36 0.69
C VAL A 85 1.75 34.50 1.45
N LEU A 86 0.45 34.82 1.37
CA LEU A 86 -0.61 34.01 1.95
C LEU A 86 -0.67 32.64 1.28
N ASP A 87 -0.66 32.60 -0.05
CA ASP A 87 -0.69 31.35 -0.83
C ASP A 87 0.52 30.46 -0.51
N ILE A 88 1.72 31.04 -0.33
CA ILE A 88 2.92 30.29 0.10
C ILE A 88 2.72 29.66 1.49
N SER A 89 2.12 30.40 2.42
CA SER A 89 1.87 29.91 3.78
C SER A 89 0.85 28.77 3.78
N ASP A 90 -0.26 28.95 3.05
CA ASP A 90 -1.31 27.95 2.93
C ASP A 90 -0.83 26.70 2.20
N LEU A 91 -0.09 26.85 1.10
CA LEU A 91 0.53 25.73 0.40
C LEU A 91 1.52 24.98 1.31
N GLY A 92 2.30 25.69 2.12
CA GLY A 92 3.18 25.07 3.11
C GLY A 92 2.42 24.25 4.16
N ARG A 93 1.21 24.69 4.55
CA ARG A 93 0.35 23.92 5.46
C ARG A 93 -0.21 22.66 4.78
N VAL A 94 -0.68 22.79 3.54
CA VAL A 94 -1.20 21.66 2.75
C VAL A 94 -0.10 20.63 2.48
N ALA A 95 1.11 21.06 2.12
CA ALA A 95 2.26 20.18 1.90
C ALA A 95 2.67 19.40 3.15
N ARG A 96 2.66 20.03 4.33
CA ARG A 96 2.91 19.30 5.59
C ARG A 96 1.84 18.24 5.87
N GLN A 97 0.59 18.54 5.53
CA GLN A 97 -0.50 17.59 5.73
C GLN A 97 -0.44 16.43 4.74
N ALA A 98 -0.12 16.68 3.46
CA ALA A 98 0.10 15.64 2.46
C ALA A 98 1.22 14.67 2.88
N ARG A 99 2.38 15.18 3.32
CA ARG A 99 3.48 14.36 3.87
C ARG A 99 3.04 13.50 5.04
N SER A 100 2.32 14.08 6.00
CA SER A 100 1.80 13.34 7.16
C SER A 100 0.86 12.20 6.74
N VAL A 101 -0.03 12.45 5.77
CA VAL A 101 -0.93 11.42 5.23
C VAL A 101 -0.14 10.31 4.53
N ASN A 102 0.86 10.66 3.72
CA ASN A 102 1.73 9.71 3.03
C ASN A 102 2.52 8.81 4.02
N ASP A 103 3.11 9.42 5.05
CA ASP A 103 3.83 8.69 6.11
C ASP A 103 2.90 7.71 6.85
N ASN A 104 1.70 8.16 7.22
CA ASN A 104 0.70 7.33 7.88
C ASN A 104 0.24 6.16 6.98
N LEU A 105 -0.02 6.42 5.70
CA LEU A 105 -0.44 5.39 4.74
C LEU A 105 0.66 4.35 4.53
N THR A 106 1.91 4.80 4.38
CA THR A 106 3.09 3.93 4.28
C THR A 106 3.22 3.03 5.52
N GLN A 107 3.07 3.60 6.72
CA GLN A 107 3.13 2.82 7.96
C GLN A 107 2.04 1.75 8.02
N VAL A 108 0.79 2.10 7.68
CA VAL A 108 -0.33 1.15 7.68
C VAL A 108 -0.11 0.02 6.68
N LEU A 109 0.40 0.32 5.48
CA LEU A 109 0.76 -0.69 4.48
C LEU A 109 1.84 -1.66 4.98
N VAL A 110 2.92 -1.13 5.58
CA VAL A 110 3.98 -1.95 6.16
C VAL A 110 3.45 -2.85 7.29
N LEU A 111 2.56 -2.32 8.13
CA LEU A 111 1.94 -3.09 9.21
C LEU A 111 1.06 -4.22 8.67
N LYS A 112 0.25 -3.95 7.64
CA LYS A 112 -0.58 -4.99 6.99
C LYS A 112 0.27 -6.09 6.37
N GLN A 113 1.35 -5.74 5.68
CA GLN A 113 2.25 -6.74 5.10
C GLN A 113 2.90 -7.61 6.19
N LYS A 114 3.37 -7.00 7.29
CA LYS A 114 3.91 -7.75 8.44
C LYS A 114 2.87 -8.68 9.04
N HIS A 115 1.64 -8.20 9.22
CA HIS A 115 0.55 -9.01 9.75
C HIS A 115 0.21 -10.19 8.83
N ALA A 116 0.13 -9.97 7.51
CA ALA A 116 -0.06 -11.03 6.53
C ALA A 116 1.03 -12.10 6.63
N ASN A 117 2.30 -11.69 6.67
CA ASN A 117 3.43 -12.61 6.82
C ASN A 117 3.36 -13.43 8.13
N VAL A 118 2.94 -12.80 9.25
CA VAL A 118 2.77 -13.49 10.54
C VAL A 118 1.64 -14.51 10.47
N VAL A 119 0.48 -14.11 9.95
CA VAL A 119 -0.69 -14.98 9.82
C VAL A 119 -0.39 -16.17 8.91
N GLU A 120 0.28 -15.95 7.78
CA GLU A 120 0.73 -17.02 6.89
C GLU A 120 1.70 -17.98 7.60
N GLY A 121 2.66 -17.45 8.38
CA GLY A 121 3.58 -18.26 9.18
C GLY A 121 2.86 -19.11 10.23
N GLU A 122 1.85 -18.56 10.90
CA GLU A 122 1.03 -19.33 11.85
C GLU A 122 0.19 -20.42 11.16
N ALA A 123 -0.39 -20.12 10.00
CA ALA A 123 -1.15 -21.08 9.21
C ALA A 123 -0.26 -22.23 8.74
N GLN A 124 0.94 -21.93 8.23
CA GLN A 124 1.94 -22.92 7.84
C GLN A 124 2.37 -23.80 9.02
N ARG A 125 2.58 -23.19 10.21
CA ARG A 125 2.91 -23.94 11.42
C ARG A 125 1.79 -24.93 11.79
N LYS A 126 0.53 -24.48 11.80
CA LYS A 126 -0.63 -25.34 12.08
C LYS A 126 -0.75 -26.47 11.06
N GLN A 127 -0.61 -26.16 9.77
CA GLN A 127 -0.64 -27.19 8.71
C GLN A 127 0.50 -28.21 8.87
N ALA A 128 1.70 -27.78 9.29
CA ALA A 128 2.80 -28.70 9.54
C ALA A 128 2.52 -29.64 10.73
N GLU A 129 1.94 -29.11 11.81
CA GLU A 129 1.52 -29.92 12.97
C GLU A 129 0.44 -30.95 12.59
N GLU A 130 -0.55 -30.55 11.79
CA GLU A 130 -1.59 -31.44 11.26
C GLU A 130 -1.00 -32.50 10.32
N ALA A 131 -0.07 -32.10 9.43
CA ALA A 131 0.61 -33.02 8.53
C ALA A 131 1.46 -34.06 9.28
N VAL A 132 2.07 -33.69 10.41
CA VAL A 132 2.78 -34.64 11.29
C VAL A 132 1.80 -35.67 11.86
N ARG A 133 0.64 -35.25 12.34
CA ARG A 133 -0.40 -36.17 12.84
C ARG A 133 -0.92 -37.07 11.72
N GLN A 134 -1.19 -36.51 10.53
CA GLN A 134 -1.61 -37.27 9.37
C GLN A 134 -0.56 -38.31 8.96
N ARG A 135 0.72 -37.95 8.98
CA ARG A 135 1.83 -38.89 8.72
C ARG A 135 1.83 -40.05 9.71
N GLN A 136 1.60 -39.80 10.99
CA GLN A 136 1.49 -40.87 11.99
C GLN A 136 0.34 -41.83 11.69
N THR A 137 -0.83 -41.31 11.29
CA THR A 137 -1.97 -42.15 10.88
C THR A 137 -1.64 -43.04 9.68
N ILE A 138 -0.98 -42.49 8.65
CA ILE A 138 -0.55 -43.25 7.47
C ILE A 138 0.46 -44.35 7.85
N MET A 139 1.38 -44.06 8.78
CA MET A 139 2.34 -45.04 9.29
C MET A 139 1.63 -46.22 9.98
N VAL A 140 0.67 -45.94 10.87
CA VAL A 140 -0.11 -46.98 11.56
C VAL A 140 -0.90 -47.83 10.55
N PHE A 141 -1.58 -47.19 9.60
CA PHE A 141 -2.30 -47.90 8.55
C PHE A 141 -1.39 -48.84 7.76
N THR A 142 -0.20 -48.35 7.39
CA THR A 142 0.80 -49.13 6.63
C THR A 142 1.29 -50.34 7.41
N VAL A 143 1.57 -50.20 8.72
CA VAL A 143 1.96 -51.34 9.58
C VAL A 143 0.87 -52.39 9.63
N VAL A 144 -0.39 -51.98 9.81
CA VAL A 144 -1.54 -52.89 9.79
C VAL A 144 -1.64 -53.62 8.45
N THR A 145 -1.50 -52.90 7.32
CA THR A 145 -1.54 -53.51 5.99
C THR A 145 -0.41 -54.52 5.78
N ILE A 146 0.84 -54.19 6.11
CA ILE A 146 1.99 -55.08 5.92
C ILE A 146 1.83 -56.40 6.69
N VAL A 147 1.22 -56.37 7.88
CA VAL A 147 0.99 -57.57 8.69
C VAL A 147 -0.22 -58.37 8.19
N PHE A 148 -1.35 -57.70 7.93
CA PHE A 148 -2.60 -58.39 7.62
C PHE A 148 -2.70 -58.88 6.17
N LEU A 149 -2.16 -58.14 5.21
CA LEU A 149 -2.26 -58.48 3.80
C LEU A 149 -1.64 -59.86 3.46
N PRO A 150 -0.43 -60.23 3.93
CA PRO A 150 0.10 -61.58 3.70
C PRO A 150 -0.66 -62.66 4.48
N LEU A 151 -1.17 -62.37 5.68
CA LEU A 151 -1.98 -63.32 6.45
C LEU A 151 -3.33 -63.61 5.77
N SER A 152 -3.98 -62.58 5.23
CA SER A 152 -5.20 -62.73 4.43
C SER A 152 -4.96 -63.54 3.16
N PHE A 153 -3.84 -63.30 2.48
CA PHE A 153 -3.45 -64.10 1.31
C PHE A 153 -3.21 -65.57 1.70
N LEU A 154 -2.50 -65.84 2.80
CA LEU A 154 -2.24 -67.19 3.30
C LEU A 154 -3.55 -67.92 3.66
N SER A 155 -4.47 -67.23 4.33
CA SER A 155 -5.79 -67.76 4.65
C SER A 155 -6.60 -68.08 3.40
N SER A 156 -6.55 -67.22 2.38
CA SER A 156 -7.22 -67.47 1.10
C SER A 156 -6.58 -68.64 0.35
N PHE A 157 -5.25 -68.79 0.42
CA PHE A 157 -4.52 -69.89 -0.20
C PHE A 157 -4.88 -71.24 0.43
N PHE A 158 -4.99 -71.31 1.76
CA PHE A 158 -5.42 -72.53 2.45
C PHE A 158 -6.92 -72.84 2.35
N ALA A 159 -7.75 -71.83 2.07
CA ALA A 159 -9.18 -72.02 1.82
C ALA A 159 -9.48 -72.53 0.39
N ILE A 160 -8.48 -72.58 -0.49
CA ILE A 160 -8.63 -73.23 -1.81
C ILE A 160 -8.56 -74.75 -1.57
N ASP A 161 -9.70 -75.43 -1.72
CA ASP A 161 -9.75 -76.89 -1.82
C ASP A 161 -8.97 -77.32 -3.07
N ILE A 162 -7.87 -78.04 -2.87
CA ILE A 162 -7.15 -78.72 -3.95
C ILE A 162 -7.90 -80.03 -4.22
N ILE A 163 -8.63 -80.07 -5.34
CA ILE A 163 -9.21 -81.30 -5.94
C ILE A 163 -8.10 -82.17 -6.53
#